data_AF-A0A8W8J5N4-F1
#
_entry.id   AF-A0A8W8J5N4-F1
#
_cell.length_a   1.000
_cell.length_b   1.000
_cell.length_c   1.000
_cell.angle_alpha   90.00
_cell.angle_beta   90.00
_cell.angle_gamma   90.00
#
_symmetry.space_group_name_H-M   'P 1'
#
loop_
_entity.id
_entity.type
_entity.pdbx_description
1 polymer ?
#
loop_
_entity_poly.entity_id
_entity_poly.type
_entity_poly.pdbx_seq_one_letter_code
_entity_poly.pdbx_strand_id
1 'polypeptide(L)'
;MKTPPPSGKIDVSHSSKENTKTVNSDVRPVSFYIPVNDLSVNQLSERKKNRTQSKDGENSEQMGDTCNYKLNHDEKMLQADILHQDQLNEKGEMSRKHQEKYEKAKSKREMIIENLRKKSEDKILRAEEKRKKRIAKQKEKLKAVEERLAKVRCRKETIDQNFREKTVTKLVEDEERLRTLQQSDLPLRAIFRREEILRYRQKLYEERQQCKERTVNKNQFL
;
A
#
# COMPACT_ATOMS: atom_id res chain seq x y z
N MET A 1 -46.37 -20.94 25.80
CA MET A 1 -47.11 -19.84 26.45
C MET A 1 -46.23 -19.28 27.56
N LYS A 2 -45.75 -18.03 27.45
CA LYS A 2 -44.96 -17.37 28.51
C LYS A 2 -45.86 -16.38 29.26
N THR A 3 -45.87 -16.46 30.58
CA THR A 3 -46.57 -15.58 31.53
C THR A 3 -45.99 -14.16 31.55
N PRO A 4 -46.80 -13.11 31.83
CA PRO A 4 -46.37 -11.71 31.81
C PRO A 4 -45.83 -11.23 33.18
N PRO A 5 -45.16 -10.05 33.26
CA PRO A 5 -44.62 -9.52 34.51
C PRO A 5 -45.67 -8.70 35.28
N PRO A 6 -45.58 -8.56 36.62
CA PRO A 6 -46.36 -7.57 37.34
C PRO A 6 -45.60 -6.24 37.46
N SER A 7 -46.40 -5.21 37.25
CA SER A 7 -46.15 -3.77 37.20
C SER A 7 -45.89 -3.16 38.59
N GLY A 8 -44.99 -2.17 38.64
CA GLY A 8 -44.96 -1.16 39.70
C GLY A 8 -45.41 0.19 39.14
N LYS A 9 -46.56 0.66 39.60
CA LYS A 9 -47.20 1.97 39.32
C LYS A 9 -46.36 3.11 39.93
N ILE A 10 -46.03 4.18 39.20
CA ILE A 10 -46.79 5.43 39.00
C ILE A 10 -47.29 6.05 40.31
N ASP A 11 -46.82 7.27 40.59
CA ASP A 11 -47.67 8.29 41.21
C ASP A 11 -47.56 9.63 40.48
N VAL A 12 -48.71 10.28 40.40
CA VAL A 12 -49.12 11.37 39.50
C VAL A 12 -49.48 12.60 40.33
N SER A 13 -49.14 13.80 39.86
CA SER A 13 -49.99 15.01 39.83
C SER A 13 -49.15 16.26 39.53
N HIS A 14 -49.63 17.37 38.97
CA HIS A 14 -50.61 17.72 37.94
C HIS A 14 -50.56 19.27 37.86
N SER A 15 -50.36 19.88 36.69
CA SER A 15 -50.96 21.16 36.20
C SER A 15 -50.06 21.77 35.11
N SER A 16 -50.34 21.62 33.83
CA SER A 16 -51.29 22.40 32.99
C SER A 16 -50.62 23.53 32.20
N LYS A 17 -50.71 23.37 30.86
CA LYS A 17 -50.83 24.37 29.77
C LYS A 17 -49.64 24.56 28.81
N GLU A 18 -50.00 24.23 27.56
CA GLU A 18 -49.73 24.94 26.30
C GLU A 18 -48.39 24.75 25.54
N ASN A 19 -48.54 24.03 24.43
CA ASN A 19 -48.04 24.34 23.09
C ASN A 19 -46.63 24.94 22.95
N THR A 20 -45.68 24.15 22.42
CA THR A 20 -45.10 24.38 21.09
C THR A 20 -44.14 23.25 20.69
N LYS A 21 -44.07 23.05 19.37
CA LYS A 21 -43.28 22.05 18.64
C LYS A 21 -41.82 21.97 19.08
N THR A 22 -41.28 20.75 19.20
CA THR A 22 -39.92 20.43 18.75
C THR A 22 -39.78 18.91 18.60
N VAL A 23 -39.69 18.45 17.36
CA VAL A 23 -39.20 17.11 17.04
C VAL A 23 -37.71 17.15 17.28
N ASN A 24 -37.27 16.72 18.47
CA ASN A 24 -35.86 16.44 18.72
C ASN A 24 -35.52 15.16 17.98
N SER A 25 -35.01 15.31 16.75
CA SER A 25 -34.39 14.20 16.02
C SER A 25 -33.12 13.81 16.76
N ASP A 26 -33.21 12.64 17.39
CA ASP A 26 -32.14 11.91 18.07
C ASP A 26 -31.08 11.48 17.04
N VAL A 27 -30.21 12.42 16.63
CA VAL A 27 -29.09 12.15 15.72
C VAL A 27 -27.87 11.80 16.57
N ARG A 28 -27.69 10.51 16.84
CA ARG A 28 -26.44 9.99 17.39
C ARG A 28 -25.32 10.29 16.40
N PRO A 29 -24.21 10.94 16.80
CA PRO A 29 -23.06 11.05 15.92
C PRO A 29 -22.51 9.65 15.64
N VAL A 30 -22.38 9.29 14.36
CA VAL A 30 -21.69 8.09 13.92
C VAL A 30 -20.20 8.30 14.24
N SER A 31 -19.75 7.74 15.36
CA SER A 31 -18.33 7.70 15.71
C SER A 31 -17.60 6.80 14.72
N PHE A 32 -16.77 7.38 13.86
CA PHE A 32 -15.79 6.62 13.09
C PHE A 32 -14.73 6.09 14.05
N TYR A 33 -14.74 4.78 14.28
CA TYR A 33 -13.68 4.09 14.99
C TYR A 33 -12.42 4.08 14.11
N ILE A 34 -11.47 4.96 14.42
CA ILE A 34 -10.10 4.86 13.92
C ILE A 34 -9.34 4.04 14.96
N PRO A 35 -8.93 2.79 14.67
CA PRO A 35 -8.07 2.07 15.58
C PRO A 35 -6.72 2.77 15.64
N VAL A 36 -6.49 3.51 16.72
CA VAL A 36 -5.17 3.97 17.13
C VAL A 36 -4.53 2.77 17.81
N ASN A 37 -3.46 2.22 17.24
CA ASN A 37 -2.70 1.18 17.92
C ASN A 37 -2.04 1.81 19.15
N ASP A 38 -2.48 1.39 20.33
CA ASP A 38 -1.84 1.73 21.60
C ASP A 38 -0.43 1.13 21.64
N LEU A 39 0.58 2.00 21.57
CA LEU A 39 1.94 1.72 22.01
C LEU A 39 1.94 1.58 23.54
N SER A 40 1.45 0.46 24.05
CA SER A 40 1.55 0.14 25.48
C SER A 40 2.92 -0.46 25.79
N VAL A 41 3.70 0.36 26.48
CA VAL A 41 4.93 0.00 27.20
C VAL A 41 4.54 -0.88 28.39
N ASN A 42 5.12 -2.08 28.47
CA ASN A 42 5.37 -2.88 29.69
C ASN A 42 6.43 -3.91 29.30
N GLN A 43 7.72 -3.70 29.59
CA GLN A 43 8.43 -3.99 30.85
C GLN A 43 8.24 -5.41 31.40
N LEU A 44 9.38 -5.99 31.80
CA LEU A 44 9.67 -7.33 32.37
C LEU A 44 10.02 -8.37 31.28
N SER A 45 11.16 -9.07 31.29
CA SER A 45 12.16 -9.35 32.32
C SER A 45 13.46 -9.81 31.65
N GLU A 46 14.59 -9.41 32.22
CA GLU A 46 15.93 -9.76 31.75
C GLU A 46 16.20 -11.27 31.75
N ARG A 47 16.70 -11.78 30.62
CA ARG A 47 17.69 -12.87 30.62
C ARG A 47 18.62 -12.69 29.43
N LYS A 48 19.63 -11.85 29.62
CA LYS A 48 20.71 -11.61 28.65
C LYS A 48 21.41 -12.93 28.32
N LYS A 49 21.31 -13.38 27.06
CA LYS A 49 22.39 -14.11 26.38
C LYS A 49 22.99 -13.13 25.37
N ASN A 50 24.16 -12.58 25.70
CA ASN A 50 24.92 -11.73 24.80
C ASN A 50 25.30 -12.56 23.56
N ARG A 51 24.61 -12.32 22.44
CA ARG A 51 25.08 -12.69 21.12
C ARG A 51 25.36 -11.39 20.38
N THR A 52 26.63 -11.10 20.20
CA THR A 52 27.15 -9.94 19.48
C THR A 52 26.47 -9.88 18.10
N GLN A 53 25.62 -8.86 17.88
CA GLN A 53 25.15 -8.51 16.55
C GLN A 53 26.18 -7.57 15.94
N SER A 54 26.96 -8.09 14.99
CA SER A 54 27.70 -7.23 14.07
C SER A 54 26.68 -6.52 13.18
N LYS A 55 26.69 -5.19 13.21
CA LYS A 55 25.98 -4.36 12.25
C LYS A 55 26.75 -4.36 10.94
N ASP A 56 26.37 -5.24 10.02
CA ASP A 56 26.66 -5.01 8.61
C ASP A 56 25.32 -4.80 7.91
N GLY A 57 25.00 -3.52 7.72
CA GLY A 57 23.91 -3.08 6.89
C GLY A 57 24.25 -3.41 5.44
N GLU A 58 23.46 -4.28 4.83
CA GLU A 58 23.46 -4.50 3.39
C GLU A 58 22.94 -3.22 2.71
N ASN A 59 23.87 -2.43 2.18
CA ASN A 59 23.64 -1.50 1.07
C ASN A 59 25.00 -1.05 0.51
N SER A 60 25.61 -1.88 -0.34
CA SER A 60 26.35 -1.38 -1.49
C SER A 60 26.34 -2.44 -2.59
N GLU A 61 25.51 -2.21 -3.60
CA GLU A 61 25.84 -2.67 -4.95
C GLU A 61 27.11 -1.91 -5.35
N GLN A 62 28.27 -2.51 -5.08
CA GLN A 62 29.53 -2.06 -5.64
C GLN A 62 30.05 -3.16 -6.54
N MET A 63 29.69 -3.02 -7.82
CA MET A 63 30.39 -3.67 -8.92
C MET A 63 31.88 -3.40 -8.79
N GLY A 64 32.68 -4.47 -8.83
CA GLY A 64 34.13 -4.39 -8.95
C GLY A 64 34.86 -4.37 -7.63
N ASP A 65 35.13 -5.54 -7.08
CA ASP A 65 36.43 -5.82 -6.47
C ASP A 65 36.72 -7.30 -6.65
N THR A 66 37.84 -7.58 -7.31
CA THR A 66 38.48 -8.89 -7.37
C THR A 66 38.41 -9.52 -5.97
N CYS A 67 37.69 -10.64 -5.82
CA CYS A 67 37.64 -11.40 -4.59
C CYS A 67 39.07 -11.88 -4.27
N ASN A 68 39.85 -11.05 -3.56
CA ASN A 68 41.16 -11.41 -3.06
C ASN A 68 40.97 -12.36 -1.88
N TYR A 69 40.66 -13.62 -2.20
CA TYR A 69 40.70 -14.72 -1.24
C TYR A 69 42.14 -14.85 -0.73
N LYS A 70 42.43 -14.20 0.40
CA LYS A 70 43.69 -14.39 1.11
C LYS A 70 43.62 -15.74 1.79
N LEU A 71 44.24 -16.75 1.16
CA LEU A 71 44.41 -18.05 1.78
C LEU A 71 45.16 -17.90 3.11
N ASN A 72 44.69 -18.60 4.14
CA ASN A 72 45.41 -18.68 5.40
C ASN A 72 46.72 -19.51 5.24
N HIS A 73 47.57 -19.53 6.27
CA HIS A 73 48.86 -20.23 6.19
C HIS A 73 48.70 -21.71 5.87
N ASP A 74 47.75 -22.39 6.52
CA ASP A 74 47.51 -23.83 6.33
C ASP A 74 46.96 -24.13 4.93
N GLU A 75 46.08 -23.26 4.40
CA GLU A 75 45.56 -23.34 3.04
C GLU A 75 46.65 -23.12 1.99
N LYS A 76 47.60 -22.21 2.25
CA LYS A 76 48.75 -21.99 1.37
C LYS A 76 49.69 -23.18 1.36
N MET A 77 49.98 -23.77 2.52
CA MET A 77 50.80 -24.97 2.63
C MET A 77 50.14 -26.15 1.93
N LEU A 78 48.84 -26.36 2.15
CA LEU A 78 48.08 -27.40 1.47
C LEU A 78 48.05 -27.19 -0.05
N GLN A 79 47.91 -25.95 -0.52
CA GLN A 79 47.97 -25.65 -1.95
C GLN A 79 49.37 -25.92 -2.54
N ALA A 80 50.43 -25.57 -1.83
CA ALA A 80 51.80 -25.85 -2.23
C ALA A 80 52.10 -27.36 -2.25
N ASP A 81 51.62 -28.12 -1.28
CA ASP A 81 51.75 -29.58 -1.22
C ASP A 81 51.02 -30.26 -2.38
N ILE A 82 49.81 -29.80 -2.70
CA ILE A 82 49.05 -30.29 -3.87
C ILE A 82 49.82 -29.98 -5.17
N LEU A 83 50.30 -28.75 -5.33
CA LEU A 83 51.04 -28.32 -6.52
C LEU A 83 52.34 -29.13 -6.69
N HIS A 84 53.07 -29.36 -5.60
CA HIS A 84 54.29 -30.17 -5.61
C HIS A 84 53.97 -31.63 -5.95
N GLN A 85 52.86 -32.16 -5.44
CA GLN A 85 52.41 -33.52 -5.74
C GLN A 85 51.97 -33.67 -7.22
N ASP A 86 51.32 -32.66 -7.79
CA ASP A 86 51.00 -32.60 -9.22
C ASP A 86 52.27 -32.58 -10.09
N GLN A 87 53.27 -31.78 -9.71
CA GLN A 87 54.56 -31.72 -10.43
C GLN A 87 55.34 -33.04 -10.38
N LEU A 88 55.35 -33.73 -9.24
CA LEU A 88 55.98 -35.05 -9.11
C LEU A 88 55.26 -36.12 -9.94
N ASN A 89 53.94 -36.02 -10.09
CA ASN A 89 53.16 -36.88 -10.97
C ASN A 89 53.44 -36.62 -12.45
N GLU A 90 53.57 -35.34 -12.87
CA GLU A 90 53.91 -34.98 -14.26
C GLU A 90 55.32 -35.46 -14.67
N LYS A 91 56.26 -35.48 -13.73
CA LYS A 91 57.63 -36.00 -13.95
C LYS A 91 57.73 -37.53 -13.87
N GLY A 92 56.65 -38.23 -13.54
CA GLY A 92 56.64 -39.69 -13.39
C GLY A 92 57.48 -40.20 -12.21
N GLU A 93 57.82 -39.34 -11.24
CA GLU A 93 58.67 -39.65 -10.09
C GLU A 93 57.90 -40.36 -8.96
N MET A 94 56.58 -40.48 -9.10
CA MET A 94 55.69 -41.12 -8.13
C MET A 94 55.53 -42.62 -8.40
N SER A 95 55.61 -43.43 -7.35
CA SER A 95 55.29 -44.86 -7.44
C SER A 95 53.86 -45.06 -7.95
N ARG A 96 53.63 -46.08 -8.80
CA ARG A 96 52.31 -46.43 -9.35
C ARG A 96 51.19 -46.48 -8.29
N LYS A 97 51.50 -46.98 -7.09
CA LYS A 97 50.55 -47.03 -5.96
C LYS A 97 50.21 -45.66 -5.38
N HIS A 98 51.16 -44.72 -5.40
CA HIS A 98 50.93 -43.34 -4.95
C HIS A 98 50.13 -42.54 -5.96
N GLN A 99 50.41 -42.72 -7.26
CA GLN A 99 49.66 -42.06 -8.32
C GLN A 99 48.19 -42.49 -8.36
N GLU A 100 47.91 -43.80 -8.18
CA GLU A 100 46.53 -44.29 -8.11
C GLU A 100 45.76 -43.72 -6.89
N LYS A 101 46.42 -43.56 -5.74
CA LYS A 101 45.82 -42.93 -4.56
C LYS A 101 45.53 -41.45 -4.80
N TYR A 102 46.45 -40.76 -5.47
CA TYR A 102 46.31 -39.35 -5.82
C TYR A 102 45.11 -39.12 -6.73
N GLU A 103 45.01 -39.86 -7.84
CA GLU A 103 43.89 -39.75 -8.78
C GLU A 103 42.54 -40.06 -8.13
N LYS A 104 42.49 -41.08 -7.27
CA LYS A 104 41.28 -41.38 -6.47
C LYS A 104 40.90 -40.23 -5.52
N ALA A 105 41.88 -39.58 -4.90
CA ALA A 105 41.64 -38.44 -4.03
C ALA A 105 41.21 -37.19 -4.81
N LYS A 106 41.84 -36.94 -5.96
CA LYS A 106 41.51 -35.85 -6.89
C LYS A 106 40.08 -35.98 -7.41
N SER A 107 39.70 -37.14 -7.92
CA SER A 107 38.34 -37.42 -8.41
C SER A 107 37.29 -37.22 -7.30
N LYS A 108 37.56 -37.67 -6.07
CA LYS A 108 36.66 -37.42 -4.92
C LYS A 108 36.52 -35.93 -4.61
N ARG A 109 37.61 -35.16 -4.67
CA ARG A 109 37.59 -33.70 -4.45
C ARG A 109 36.78 -32.98 -5.52
N GLU A 110 37.00 -33.33 -6.78
CA GLU A 110 36.25 -32.76 -7.92
C GLU A 110 34.74 -33.02 -7.78
N MET A 111 34.35 -34.25 -7.42
CA MET A 111 32.95 -34.60 -7.16
C MET A 111 32.36 -33.78 -6.00
N ILE A 112 33.10 -33.56 -4.92
CA ILE A 112 32.64 -32.73 -3.79
C ILE A 112 32.44 -31.28 -4.25
N ILE A 113 33.39 -30.72 -5.00
CA ILE A 113 33.31 -29.36 -5.53
C ILE A 113 32.09 -29.21 -6.44
N GLU A 114 31.88 -30.16 -7.37
CA GLU A 114 30.73 -30.14 -8.27
C GLU A 114 29.40 -30.20 -7.49
N ASN A 115 29.30 -31.05 -6.48
CA ASN A 115 28.11 -31.14 -5.63
C ASN A 115 27.86 -29.85 -4.84
N LEU A 116 28.92 -29.18 -4.37
CA LEU A 116 28.79 -27.88 -3.70
C LEU A 116 28.34 -26.78 -4.68
N ARG A 117 28.87 -26.78 -5.91
CA ARG A 117 28.44 -25.86 -6.98
C ARG A 117 26.95 -26.04 -7.30
N LYS A 118 26.51 -27.26 -7.59
CA LYS A 118 25.09 -27.59 -7.84
C LYS A 118 24.18 -27.13 -6.69
N LYS A 119 24.56 -27.41 -5.44
CA LYS A 119 23.80 -26.95 -4.25
C LYS A 119 23.72 -25.42 -4.15
N SER A 120 24.78 -24.70 -4.53
CA SER A 120 24.81 -23.24 -4.50
C SER A 120 23.93 -22.65 -5.60
N GLU A 121 24.01 -23.18 -6.82
CA GLU A 121 23.18 -22.81 -7.96
C GLU A 121 21.69 -23.02 -7.64
N ASP A 122 21.33 -24.18 -7.08
CA ASP A 122 19.95 -24.47 -6.65
C ASP A 122 19.42 -23.51 -5.59
N LYS A 123 20.29 -23.00 -4.71
CA LYS A 123 19.90 -22.00 -3.69
C LYS A 123 19.64 -20.65 -4.35
N ILE A 124 20.52 -20.24 -5.26
CA ILE A 124 20.39 -18.98 -6.01
C ILE A 124 19.11 -19.01 -6.85
N LEU A 125 18.89 -20.07 -7.64
CA LEU A 125 17.70 -20.22 -8.47
C LEU A 125 16.40 -20.16 -7.65
N ARG A 126 16.35 -20.85 -6.50
CA ARG A 126 15.18 -20.79 -5.60
C ARG A 126 14.98 -19.41 -4.99
N ALA A 127 16.05 -18.68 -4.66
CA ALA A 127 15.96 -17.32 -4.15
C ALA A 127 15.44 -16.35 -5.23
N GLU A 128 15.95 -16.47 -6.46
CA GLU A 128 15.50 -15.68 -7.61
C GLU A 128 14.04 -15.96 -7.95
N GLU A 129 13.61 -17.22 -7.95
CA GLU A 129 12.22 -17.57 -8.22
C GLU A 129 11.28 -16.98 -7.16
N LYS A 130 11.66 -17.07 -5.88
CA LYS A 130 10.91 -16.43 -4.78
C LYS A 130 10.85 -14.90 -4.96
N ARG A 131 11.96 -14.28 -5.34
CA ARG A 131 12.02 -12.83 -5.61
C ARG A 131 11.11 -12.46 -6.78
N LYS A 132 11.17 -13.20 -7.90
CA LYS A 132 10.29 -13.02 -9.08
C LYS A 132 8.81 -13.12 -8.69
N LYS A 133 8.43 -14.14 -7.90
CA LYS A 133 7.05 -14.32 -7.41
C LYS A 133 6.58 -13.14 -6.54
N ARG A 134 7.44 -12.63 -5.65
CA ARG A 134 7.12 -11.45 -4.81
C ARG A 134 6.91 -10.20 -5.66
N ILE A 135 7.80 -9.94 -6.62
CA ILE A 135 7.71 -8.80 -7.53
C ILE A 135 6.44 -8.90 -8.39
N ALA A 136 6.14 -10.08 -8.93
CA ALA A 136 4.92 -10.30 -9.71
C ALA A 136 3.65 -9.99 -8.89
N LYS A 137 3.58 -10.45 -7.64
CA LYS A 137 2.46 -10.16 -6.74
C LYS A 137 2.34 -8.66 -6.42
N GLN A 138 3.45 -7.94 -6.28
CA GLN A 138 3.44 -6.49 -6.10
C GLN A 138 2.94 -5.77 -7.36
N LYS A 139 3.40 -6.18 -8.55
CA LYS A 139 2.95 -5.64 -9.83
C LYS A 139 1.45 -5.84 -10.04
N GLU A 140 0.92 -7.02 -9.69
CA GLU A 140 -0.51 -7.30 -9.77
C GLU A 140 -1.34 -6.37 -8.86
N LYS A 141 -0.88 -6.17 -7.62
CA LYS A 141 -1.51 -5.22 -6.69
C LYS A 141 -1.49 -3.79 -7.23
N LEU A 142 -0.35 -3.35 -7.79
CA LEU A 142 -0.23 -2.02 -8.40
C LEU A 142 -1.20 -1.86 -9.57
N LYS A 143 -1.25 -2.84 -10.48
CA LYS A 143 -2.19 -2.85 -11.60
C LYS A 143 -3.65 -2.75 -11.14
N ALA A 144 -4.02 -3.47 -10.07
CA ALA A 144 -5.37 -3.37 -9.50
C ALA A 144 -5.68 -1.99 -8.92
N VAL A 145 -4.70 -1.33 -8.29
CA VAL A 145 -4.85 0.05 -7.81
C VAL A 145 -4.99 1.03 -8.97
N GLU A 146 -4.17 0.89 -10.01
CA GLU A 146 -4.25 1.71 -11.24
C GLU A 146 -5.61 1.58 -11.92
N GLU A 147 -6.14 0.36 -12.05
CA GLU A 147 -7.46 0.11 -12.62
C GLU A 147 -8.57 0.76 -11.77
N ARG A 148 -8.48 0.66 -10.44
CA ARG A 148 -9.42 1.34 -9.54
C ARG A 148 -9.35 2.85 -9.68
N LEU A 149 -8.15 3.43 -9.77
CA LEU A 149 -7.96 4.86 -9.99
C LEU A 149 -8.54 5.30 -11.34
N ALA A 150 -8.34 4.52 -12.41
CA ALA A 150 -8.94 4.79 -13.72
C ALA A 150 -10.48 4.81 -13.65
N LYS A 151 -11.10 3.83 -12.96
CA LYS A 151 -12.56 3.82 -12.73
C LYS A 151 -13.03 5.05 -11.95
N VAL A 152 -12.28 5.47 -10.93
CA VAL A 152 -12.61 6.69 -10.15
C VAL A 152 -12.51 7.95 -11.02
N ARG A 153 -11.47 8.07 -11.85
CA ARG A 153 -11.30 9.20 -12.79
C ARG A 153 -12.45 9.26 -13.79
N CYS A 154 -12.78 8.14 -14.43
CA CYS A 154 -13.90 8.05 -15.36
C CYS A 154 -15.23 8.45 -14.71
N ARG A 155 -15.53 7.93 -13.51
CA ARG A 155 -16.74 8.33 -12.76
C ARG A 155 -16.76 9.83 -12.45
N LYS A 156 -15.62 10.40 -12.04
CA LYS A 156 -15.50 11.84 -11.78
C LYS A 156 -15.79 12.65 -13.04
N GLU A 157 -15.22 12.26 -14.18
CA GLU A 157 -15.47 12.91 -15.48
C GLU A 157 -16.94 12.83 -15.89
N THR A 158 -17.60 11.68 -15.69
CA THR A 158 -19.04 11.53 -15.95
C THR A 158 -19.88 12.45 -15.06
N ILE A 159 -19.57 12.55 -13.76
CA ILE A 159 -20.26 13.46 -12.85
C ILE A 159 -20.03 14.92 -13.26
N ASP A 160 -18.80 15.27 -13.62
CA ASP A 160 -18.46 16.60 -14.14
C ASP A 160 -19.22 16.95 -15.41
N GLN A 161 -19.34 16.01 -16.34
CA GLN A 161 -20.09 16.17 -17.57
C GLN A 161 -21.60 16.36 -17.30
N ASN A 162 -22.19 15.47 -16.52
CA ASN A 162 -23.61 15.55 -16.15
C ASN A 162 -23.95 16.87 -15.45
N PHE A 163 -23.05 17.37 -14.60
CA PHE A 163 -23.24 18.66 -13.95
C PHE A 163 -23.19 19.82 -14.95
N ARG A 164 -22.24 19.80 -15.90
CA ARG A 164 -22.17 20.83 -16.96
C ARG A 164 -23.47 20.87 -17.74
N GLU A 165 -23.98 19.73 -18.17
CA GLU A 165 -25.22 19.64 -18.96
C GLU A 165 -26.47 20.07 -18.17
N LYS A 166 -26.63 19.58 -16.93
CA LYS A 166 -27.85 19.83 -16.13
C LYS A 166 -27.87 21.17 -15.41
N THR A 167 -26.71 21.71 -15.07
CA THR A 167 -26.61 22.91 -14.24
C THR A 167 -26.08 24.07 -15.06
N VAL A 168 -24.92 23.96 -15.71
CA VAL A 168 -24.29 25.10 -16.39
C VAL A 168 -25.06 25.51 -17.63
N THR A 169 -25.32 24.57 -18.55
CA THR A 169 -26.08 24.87 -19.78
C THR A 169 -27.47 25.42 -19.45
N LYS A 170 -28.11 24.80 -18.46
CA LYS A 170 -29.43 25.18 -17.96
C LYS A 170 -29.43 26.53 -17.24
N LEU A 171 -28.33 26.95 -16.63
CA LEU A 171 -28.19 28.29 -16.05
C LEU A 171 -28.15 29.34 -17.16
N VAL A 172 -27.37 29.11 -18.22
CA VAL A 172 -27.31 29.99 -19.40
C VAL A 172 -28.67 30.11 -20.09
N GLU A 173 -29.36 28.98 -20.34
CA GLU A 173 -30.71 28.98 -20.90
C GLU A 173 -31.71 29.77 -20.03
N ASP A 174 -31.58 29.66 -18.70
CA ASP A 174 -32.45 30.35 -17.77
C ASP A 174 -32.19 31.86 -17.75
N GLU A 175 -30.93 32.28 -17.86
CA GLU A 175 -30.54 33.70 -17.94
C GLU A 175 -31.07 34.34 -19.21
N GLU A 176 -30.90 33.68 -20.36
CA GLU A 176 -31.45 34.14 -21.64
C GLU A 176 -32.97 34.25 -21.59
N ARG A 177 -33.66 33.23 -21.06
CA ARG A 177 -35.12 33.27 -20.92
C ARG A 177 -35.58 34.35 -19.96
N LEU A 178 -34.86 34.61 -18.86
CA LEU A 178 -35.19 35.70 -17.94
C LEU A 178 -35.05 37.06 -18.65
N ARG A 179 -33.97 37.27 -19.42
CA ARG A 179 -33.79 38.48 -20.22
C ARG A 179 -34.96 38.71 -21.18
N THR A 180 -35.42 37.67 -21.88
CA THR A 180 -36.59 37.76 -22.76
C THR A 180 -37.89 38.02 -21.99
N LEU A 181 -38.09 37.37 -20.85
CA LEU A 181 -39.25 37.55 -19.98
C LEU A 181 -39.36 38.99 -19.45
N GLN A 182 -38.24 39.60 -19.05
CA GLN A 182 -38.20 40.98 -18.57
C GLN A 182 -38.53 42.01 -19.66
N GLN A 183 -38.41 41.64 -20.95
CA GLN A 183 -38.76 42.46 -22.11
C GLN A 183 -40.20 42.22 -22.60
N SER A 184 -40.94 41.33 -21.95
CA SER A 184 -42.30 40.93 -22.35
C SER A 184 -43.35 41.43 -21.36
N ASP A 185 -44.60 41.57 -21.81
CA ASP A 185 -45.75 41.95 -20.95
C ASP A 185 -46.25 40.80 -20.05
N LEU A 186 -45.41 39.79 -19.80
CA LEU A 186 -45.77 38.65 -18.96
C LEU A 186 -45.89 39.07 -17.47
N PRO A 187 -46.78 38.41 -16.70
CA PRO A 187 -47.02 38.78 -15.31
C PRO A 187 -45.74 38.66 -14.47
N LEU A 188 -45.49 39.65 -13.62
CA LEU A 188 -44.31 39.74 -12.73
C LEU A 188 -44.04 38.44 -11.96
N ARG A 189 -45.09 37.69 -11.60
CA ARG A 189 -44.97 36.39 -10.91
C ARG A 189 -44.20 35.34 -11.72
N ALA A 190 -44.26 35.37 -13.05
CA ALA A 190 -43.48 34.49 -13.92
C ALA A 190 -41.99 34.88 -13.92
N ILE A 191 -41.71 36.19 -13.91
CA ILE A 191 -40.34 36.75 -13.81
C ILE A 191 -39.71 36.37 -12.47
N PHE A 192 -40.40 36.60 -11.34
CA PHE A 192 -39.90 36.27 -10.01
C PHE A 192 -39.59 34.78 -9.81
N ARG A 193 -40.49 33.88 -10.26
CA ARG A 193 -40.20 32.42 -10.19
C ARG A 193 -38.95 32.06 -10.97
N ARG A 194 -38.70 32.73 -12.09
CA ARG A 194 -37.54 32.44 -12.93
C ARG A 194 -36.24 32.93 -12.29
N GLU A 195 -36.26 34.10 -11.66
CA GLU A 195 -35.15 34.61 -10.86
C GLU A 195 -34.80 33.71 -9.67
N GLU A 196 -35.81 33.13 -9.00
CA GLU A 196 -35.57 32.17 -7.91
C GLU A 196 -34.86 30.90 -8.40
N ILE A 197 -35.30 30.36 -9.54
CA ILE A 197 -34.65 29.18 -10.16
C ILE A 197 -33.21 29.49 -10.54
N LEU A 198 -32.95 30.68 -11.10
CA LEU A 198 -31.60 31.14 -11.44
C LEU A 198 -30.71 31.24 -10.21
N ARG A 199 -31.17 31.93 -9.16
CA ARG A 199 -30.44 32.04 -7.89
C ARG A 199 -30.10 30.67 -7.31
N TYR A 200 -31.05 29.73 -7.33
CA TYR A 200 -30.81 28.38 -6.84
C TYR A 200 -29.72 27.64 -7.64
N ARG A 201 -29.76 27.70 -8.98
CA ARG A 201 -28.75 27.06 -9.83
C ARG A 201 -27.37 27.69 -9.68
N GLN A 202 -27.31 29.01 -9.50
CA GLN A 202 -26.07 29.74 -9.28
C GLN A 202 -25.42 29.35 -7.94
N LYS A 203 -26.22 29.23 -6.89
CA LYS A 203 -25.77 28.69 -5.60
C LYS A 203 -25.19 27.28 -5.72
N LEU A 204 -25.85 26.38 -6.45
CA LEU A 204 -25.33 25.02 -6.70
C LEU A 204 -24.00 25.02 -7.45
N TYR A 205 -23.80 25.97 -8.37
CA TYR A 205 -22.54 26.14 -9.08
C TYR A 205 -21.42 26.60 -8.14
N GLU A 206 -21.67 27.63 -7.33
CA GLU A 206 -20.70 28.17 -6.37
C GLU A 206 -20.29 27.12 -5.32
N GLU A 207 -21.25 26.42 -4.71
CA GLU A 207 -20.97 25.34 -3.74
C GLU A 207 -20.08 24.25 -4.34
N ARG A 208 -20.28 23.93 -5.62
CA ARG A 208 -19.47 22.94 -6.32
C ARG A 208 -18.04 23.43 -6.59
N GLN A 209 -17.86 24.71 -6.94
CA GLN A 209 -16.52 25.28 -7.13
C GLN A 209 -15.73 25.34 -5.81
N GLN A 210 -16.38 25.76 -4.72
CA GLN A 210 -15.78 25.73 -3.38
C GLN A 210 -15.34 24.32 -2.97
N CYS A 211 -16.14 23.29 -3.30
CA CYS A 211 -15.74 21.90 -3.05
C CYS A 211 -14.50 21.48 -3.87
N LYS A 212 -14.38 21.94 -5.12
CA LYS A 212 -13.19 21.68 -5.96
C LYS A 212 -11.95 22.35 -5.38
N GLU A 213 -12.04 23.61 -4.99
CA GLU A 213 -10.94 24.37 -4.38
C GLU A 213 -10.45 23.77 -3.07
N ARG A 214 -11.37 23.38 -2.17
CA ARG A 214 -11.02 22.68 -0.91
C ARG A 214 -10.27 21.37 -1.17
N THR A 215 -10.62 20.66 -2.24
CA THR A 215 -9.95 19.40 -2.61
C THR A 215 -8.54 19.66 -3.15
N VAL A 216 -8.33 20.72 -3.93
CA VAL A 216 -7.01 21.12 -4.42
C VAL A 216 -6.09 21.53 -3.27
N ASN A 217 -6.59 22.34 -2.33
CA ASN A 217 -5.79 22.80 -1.19
C ASN A 217 -5.36 21.64 -0.28
N LYS A 218 -6.24 20.67 0.00
CA LYS A 218 -5.85 19.49 0.80
C LYS A 218 -4.72 18.67 0.18
N ASN A 219 -4.61 18.66 -1.16
CA ASN A 219 -3.56 17.92 -1.85
C ASN A 219 -2.25 18.71 -2.01
N GLN A 220 -2.22 20.00 -1.67
CA GLN A 220 -0.98 20.80 -1.63
C GLN A 220 -0.25 20.73 -0.28
N PHE A 221 -0.96 20.34 0.78
CA PHE A 221 -0.42 20.22 2.15
C PHE A 221 -0.07 18.78 2.56
N LEU A 222 -0.17 17.81 1.64
CA LEU A 222 0.22 16.40 1.81
C LEU A 222 1.41 16.08 0.91
#